data_AF-A0AAD7UKK4-F1
#
_entry.id   AF-A0AAD7UKK4-F1
#
_cell.length_a   1.000
_cell.length_b   1.000
_cell.length_c   1.000
_cell.angle_alpha   90.00
_cell.angle_beta   90.00
_cell.angle_gamma   90.00
#
_symmetry.space_group_name_H-M   'P 1'
#
loop_
_entity.id
_entity.type
_entity.pdbx_description
1 polymer ?
#
loop_
_entity_poly.entity_id
_entity_poly.type
_entity_poly.pdbx_seq_one_letter_code
_entity_poly.pdbx_strand_id
1 'polypeptide(L)'
;MLFGTWDDQARAAYLTGFEKRKRERRIRGHAHQALKARKARLEARAERRASRRYRTPPATIVVKEEKEAPTTVRYDDSEVMSLWGTEVTVTTTLGLEDAAAPKKKEQREGVDEAQLRAGTLEAMCAKVKGSLLGGRADSKAKRRRDTRNAAKAGKTLGPPTTREEKKKKKGRHR
;
A
#
# COMPACT_ATOMS: atom_id res chain seq x y z
N MET A 1 -65.94 -20.36 5.91
CA MET A 1 -65.29 -20.14 4.61
C MET A 1 -64.07 -19.26 4.84
N LEU A 2 -62.86 -19.78 4.66
CA LEU A 2 -61.63 -18.99 4.77
C LEU A 2 -61.40 -18.30 3.42
N PHE A 3 -61.65 -16.99 3.36
CA PHE A 3 -61.27 -16.19 2.21
C PHE A 3 -59.74 -16.08 2.19
N GLY A 4 -59.09 -16.77 1.28
CA GLY A 4 -57.65 -16.63 1.04
C GLY A 4 -57.38 -15.23 0.49
N THR A 5 -56.76 -14.37 1.29
CA THR A 5 -56.32 -13.05 0.82
C THR A 5 -55.15 -13.22 -0.13
N TRP A 6 -55.34 -12.78 -1.37
CA TRP A 6 -54.30 -12.77 -2.38
C TRP A 6 -53.28 -11.67 -2.07
N ASP A 7 -52.08 -12.05 -1.63
CA ASP A 7 -50.99 -11.12 -1.35
C ASP A 7 -50.11 -10.91 -2.61
N ASP A 8 -50.32 -9.78 -3.28
CA ASP A 8 -49.58 -9.39 -4.46
C ASP A 8 -48.08 -9.19 -4.19
N GLN A 9 -47.68 -8.81 -2.97
CA GLN A 9 -46.26 -8.63 -2.63
C GLN A 9 -45.54 -9.97 -2.54
N ALA A 10 -46.16 -10.96 -1.90
CA ALA A 10 -45.63 -12.32 -1.85
C ALA A 10 -45.47 -12.92 -3.25
N ARG A 11 -46.43 -12.68 -4.15
CA ARG A 11 -46.35 -13.13 -5.54
C ARG A 11 -45.22 -12.45 -6.31
N ALA A 12 -45.08 -11.14 -6.20
CA ALA A 12 -43.99 -10.40 -6.83
C ALA A 12 -42.61 -10.86 -6.31
N ALA A 13 -42.48 -11.11 -5.01
CA ALA A 13 -41.27 -11.66 -4.40
C ALA A 13 -40.97 -13.07 -4.89
N TYR A 14 -41.99 -13.92 -5.05
CA TYR A 14 -41.85 -15.27 -5.59
C TYR A 14 -41.36 -15.26 -7.05
N LEU A 15 -42.02 -14.48 -7.91
CA LEU A 15 -41.67 -14.38 -9.33
C LEU A 15 -40.26 -13.81 -9.55
N THR A 16 -39.88 -12.76 -8.80
CA THR A 16 -38.55 -12.14 -8.91
C THR A 16 -37.47 -12.86 -8.11
N GLY A 17 -37.84 -13.76 -7.20
CA GLY A 17 -36.92 -14.43 -6.27
C GLY A 17 -35.92 -15.35 -6.95
N PHE A 18 -36.30 -15.97 -8.08
CA PHE A 18 -35.40 -16.86 -8.81
C PHE A 18 -34.21 -16.09 -9.41
N GLU A 19 -34.45 -14.90 -9.97
CA GLU A 19 -33.39 -14.06 -10.52
C GLU A 19 -32.41 -13.62 -9.42
N LYS A 20 -32.93 -13.18 -8.26
CA LYS A 20 -32.12 -12.80 -7.09
C LYS A 20 -31.23 -13.95 -6.64
N ARG A 21 -31.81 -15.15 -6.43
CA ARG A 21 -31.04 -16.36 -6.03
C ARG A 21 -30.00 -16.77 -7.06
N LYS A 22 -30.33 -16.71 -8.36
CA LYS A 22 -29.39 -17.05 -9.44
C LYS A 22 -28.22 -16.09 -9.48
N ARG A 23 -28.49 -14.79 -9.29
CA ARG A 23 -27.47 -13.74 -9.20
C ARG A 23 -26.57 -13.93 -7.97
N GLU A 24 -27.14 -14.17 -6.80
CA GLU A 24 -26.39 -14.45 -5.58
C GLU A 24 -25.50 -15.69 -5.71
N ARG A 25 -26.02 -16.77 -6.31
CA ARG A 25 -25.25 -17.98 -6.60
C ARG A 25 -24.03 -17.68 -7.49
N ARG A 26 -24.20 -16.88 -8.54
CA ARG A 26 -23.09 -16.47 -9.42
C ARG A 26 -22.04 -15.67 -8.67
N ILE A 27 -22.46 -14.67 -7.88
CA ILE A 27 -21.55 -13.85 -7.06
C ILE A 27 -20.77 -14.75 -6.09
N ARG A 28 -21.46 -15.65 -5.40
CA ARG A 28 -20.85 -16.60 -4.46
C ARG A 28 -19.87 -17.55 -5.15
N GLY A 29 -20.22 -18.06 -6.32
CA GLY A 29 -19.34 -18.92 -7.13
C GLY A 29 -18.03 -18.20 -7.49
N HIS A 30 -18.11 -16.97 -7.99
CA HIS A 30 -16.93 -16.15 -8.28
C HIS A 30 -16.12 -15.80 -7.02
N ALA A 31 -16.79 -15.52 -5.90
CA ALA A 31 -16.11 -15.26 -4.62
C ALA A 31 -15.32 -16.48 -4.13
N HIS A 32 -15.87 -17.69 -4.26
CA HIS A 32 -15.14 -18.93 -3.96
C HIS A 32 -13.94 -19.13 -4.86
N GLN A 33 -14.07 -18.92 -6.18
CA GLN A 33 -12.95 -18.99 -7.12
C GLN A 33 -11.84 -17.99 -6.74
N ALA A 34 -12.21 -16.75 -6.37
CA ALA A 34 -11.26 -15.74 -5.93
C ALA A 34 -10.54 -16.11 -4.62
N LEU A 35 -11.24 -16.74 -3.67
CA LEU A 35 -10.63 -17.26 -2.44
C LEU A 35 -9.63 -18.38 -2.74
N LYS A 36 -9.99 -19.34 -3.60
CA LYS A 36 -9.08 -20.42 -4.03
C LYS A 36 -7.83 -19.85 -4.68
N ALA A 37 -7.97 -18.92 -5.62
CA ALA A 37 -6.85 -18.26 -6.27
C ALA A 37 -5.96 -17.48 -5.28
N ARG A 38 -6.57 -16.83 -4.27
CA ARG A 38 -5.81 -16.14 -3.21
C ARG A 38 -4.99 -17.11 -2.37
N LYS A 39 -5.57 -18.26 -1.98
CA LYS A 39 -4.86 -19.29 -1.22
C LYS A 39 -3.66 -19.84 -2.00
N ALA A 40 -3.86 -20.24 -3.25
CA ALA A 40 -2.79 -20.70 -4.13
C ALA A 40 -1.66 -19.67 -4.29
N ARG A 41 -2.00 -18.37 -4.41
CA ARG A 41 -0.99 -17.30 -4.48
C ARG A 41 -0.20 -17.15 -3.17
N LEU A 42 -0.82 -17.35 -2.01
CA LEU A 42 -0.15 -17.30 -0.72
C LEU A 42 0.78 -18.50 -0.53
N GLU A 43 0.34 -19.70 -0.93
CA GLU A 43 1.13 -20.94 -0.94
C GLU A 43 2.37 -20.78 -1.83
N ALA A 44 2.21 -20.35 -3.09
CA ALA A 44 3.34 -20.08 -3.98
C ALA A 44 4.31 -19.01 -3.44
N ARG A 45 3.81 -18.04 -2.68
CA ARG A 45 4.66 -17.04 -2.01
C ARG A 45 5.40 -17.63 -0.81
N ALA A 46 4.77 -18.53 -0.07
CA ALA A 46 5.40 -19.25 1.03
C ALA A 46 6.51 -20.16 0.50
N GLU A 47 6.26 -20.91 -0.58
CA GLU A 47 7.26 -21.76 -1.25
C GLU A 47 8.45 -20.94 -1.74
N ARG A 48 8.22 -19.81 -2.42
CA ARG A 48 9.32 -18.90 -2.85
C ARG A 48 10.15 -18.37 -1.69
N ARG A 49 9.54 -18.17 -0.51
CA ARG A 49 10.25 -17.74 0.69
C ARG A 49 11.01 -18.90 1.31
N ALA A 50 10.43 -20.09 1.35
CA ALA A 50 11.06 -21.30 1.83
C ALA A 50 12.29 -21.64 0.98
N SER A 51 12.16 -21.67 -0.36
CA SER A 51 13.27 -21.93 -1.27
C SER A 51 14.37 -20.88 -1.15
N ARG A 52 14.02 -19.60 -0.95
CA ARG A 52 14.99 -18.54 -0.67
C ARG A 52 15.68 -18.71 0.69
N ARG A 53 15.02 -19.29 1.69
CA ARG A 53 15.63 -19.56 3.00
C ARG A 53 16.68 -20.66 2.93
N TYR A 54 16.46 -21.67 2.10
CA TYR A 54 17.44 -22.75 1.84
C TYR A 54 18.48 -22.38 0.79
N ARG A 55 18.22 -21.35 -0.03
CA ARG A 55 19.24 -20.76 -0.90
C ARG A 55 20.20 -19.96 -0.02
N THR A 56 21.40 -20.47 0.18
CA THR A 56 22.51 -19.71 0.78
C THR A 56 22.54 -18.34 0.10
N PRO A 57 22.49 -17.23 0.87
CA PRO A 57 22.66 -15.92 0.26
C PRO A 57 23.96 -15.95 -0.53
N PRO A 58 24.01 -15.40 -1.76
CA PRO A 58 25.28 -15.26 -2.45
C PRO A 58 26.23 -14.55 -1.49
N ALA A 59 27.42 -15.11 -1.30
CA ALA A 59 28.41 -14.56 -0.38
C ALA A 59 28.50 -13.06 -0.66
N THR A 60 28.05 -12.25 0.30
CA THR A 60 28.28 -10.82 0.24
C THR A 60 29.78 -10.66 0.27
N ILE A 61 30.37 -10.24 -0.84
CA ILE A 61 31.75 -9.80 -0.89
C ILE A 61 31.77 -8.56 0.00
N VAL A 62 32.03 -8.77 1.28
CA VAL A 62 32.41 -7.71 2.20
C VAL A 62 33.78 -7.32 1.69
N VAL A 63 33.81 -6.35 0.77
CA VAL A 63 35.02 -5.60 0.48
C VAL A 63 35.37 -5.02 1.84
N LYS A 64 36.34 -5.64 2.51
CA LYS A 64 37.03 -5.01 3.62
C LYS A 64 37.72 -3.83 2.98
N GLU A 65 37.04 -2.70 2.92
CA GLU A 65 37.70 -1.41 2.79
C GLU A 65 38.59 -1.33 4.03
N GLU A 66 39.87 -1.65 3.82
CA GLU A 66 40.91 -1.23 4.73
C GLU A 66 40.73 0.27 4.86
N LYS A 67 40.29 0.71 6.05
CA LYS A 67 40.25 2.12 6.40
C LYS A 67 41.67 2.63 6.29
N GLU A 68 42.04 3.14 5.13
CA GLU A 68 43.28 3.88 4.96
C GLU A 68 43.23 5.02 5.99
N ALA A 69 44.31 5.14 6.77
CA ALA A 69 44.43 6.19 7.76
C ALA A 69 44.19 7.55 7.07
N PRO A 70 43.49 8.50 7.74
CA PRO A 70 43.20 9.79 7.14
C PRO A 70 44.50 10.42 6.61
N THR A 71 44.50 10.76 5.32
CA THR A 71 45.64 11.41 4.66
C THR A 71 45.74 12.84 5.17
N THR A 72 46.63 13.07 6.13
CA THR A 72 46.94 14.40 6.65
C THR A 72 48.03 15.02 5.78
N VAL A 73 47.71 16.09 5.05
CA VAL A 73 48.68 16.87 4.29
C VAL A 73 49.03 18.11 5.11
N ARG A 74 50.31 18.28 5.44
CA ARG A 74 50.85 19.45 6.16
C ARG A 74 51.41 20.44 5.13
N TYR A 75 51.01 21.69 5.24
CA TYR A 75 51.51 22.77 4.38
C TYR A 75 52.35 23.72 5.23
N ASP A 76 53.67 23.67 5.05
CA ASP A 76 54.62 24.59 5.68
C ASP A 76 54.91 25.76 4.71
N ASP A 77 53.89 26.58 4.42
CA ASP A 77 54.06 27.78 3.60
C ASP A 77 54.30 29.00 4.51
N SER A 78 55.47 29.62 4.36
CA SER A 78 55.90 30.76 5.17
C SER A 78 55.01 32.00 5.01
N GLU A 79 54.37 32.16 3.84
CA GLU A 79 53.48 33.31 3.61
C GLU A 79 52.15 33.15 4.36
N VAL A 80 51.66 31.91 4.46
CA VAL A 80 50.41 31.58 5.17
C VAL A 80 50.60 31.70 6.68
N MET A 81 51.76 31.30 7.22
CA MET A 81 52.03 31.42 8.66
C MET A 81 52.06 32.88 9.14
N SER A 82 52.52 33.81 8.30
CA SER A 82 52.52 35.26 8.60
C SER A 82 51.10 35.81 8.76
N LEU A 83 50.17 35.39 7.90
CA LEU A 83 48.79 35.87 7.91
C LEU A 83 47.91 35.20 8.98
N TRP A 84 48.16 33.94 9.32
CA TRP A 84 47.25 33.14 10.16
C TRP A 84 47.81 32.78 11.54
N GLY A 85 49.09 33.08 11.82
CA GLY A 85 49.70 33.01 13.16
C GLY A 85 49.91 31.61 13.75
N THR A 86 49.37 30.55 13.15
CA THR A 86 49.52 29.15 13.58
C THR A 86 49.45 28.19 12.39
N GLU A 87 50.00 26.98 12.56
CA GLU A 87 49.99 25.90 11.56
C GLU A 87 48.55 25.51 11.16
N VAL A 88 48.25 25.48 9.85
CA VAL A 88 46.91 25.15 9.32
C VAL A 88 46.88 23.70 8.86
N THR A 89 46.13 22.85 9.56
CA THR A 89 45.91 21.45 9.15
C THR A 89 44.58 21.31 8.42
N VAL A 90 44.60 20.85 7.17
CA VAL A 90 43.40 20.59 6.37
C VAL A 90 43.10 19.09 6.36
N THR A 91 42.00 18.69 6.97
CA THR A 91 41.48 17.32 6.92
C THR A 91 40.32 17.21 5.94
N THR A 92 40.60 16.74 4.74
CA THR A 92 39.60 16.53 3.69
C THR A 92 38.95 15.16 3.86
N THR A 93 37.77 15.08 4.48
CA THR A 93 37.01 13.83 4.55
C THR A 93 36.16 13.64 3.29
N LEU A 94 36.68 12.90 2.30
CA LEU A 94 35.89 12.41 1.17
C LEU A 94 35.02 11.23 1.65
N GLY A 95 33.73 11.46 1.91
CA GLY A 95 32.76 10.37 2.16
C GLY A 95 31.82 10.48 3.36
N LEU A 96 31.53 11.67 3.89
CA LEU A 96 30.38 11.87 4.79
C LEU A 96 29.09 12.11 3.97
N GLU A 97 28.74 11.20 3.06
CA GLU A 97 27.33 11.05 2.72
C GLU A 97 26.70 10.21 3.81
N ASP A 98 25.96 10.89 4.70
CA ASP A 98 25.09 10.37 5.74
C ASP A 98 24.80 8.86 5.66
N ALA A 99 25.65 8.07 6.31
CA ALA A 99 25.33 6.72 6.74
C ALA A 99 24.28 6.82 7.86
N ALA A 100 23.08 7.28 7.50
CA ALA A 100 21.92 7.29 8.37
C ALA A 100 21.71 5.86 8.85
N ALA A 101 22.10 5.60 10.10
CA ALA A 101 21.95 4.31 10.74
C ALA A 101 20.57 3.74 10.39
N PRO A 102 20.47 2.50 9.88
CA PRO A 102 19.22 1.95 9.41
C PRO A 102 18.24 1.97 10.59
N LYS A 103 17.31 2.94 10.58
CA LYS A 103 16.29 3.06 11.61
C LYS A 103 15.62 1.70 11.70
N LYS A 104 15.82 1.00 12.81
CA LYS A 104 15.20 -0.30 13.08
C LYS A 104 13.70 -0.07 12.95
N LYS A 105 13.12 -0.50 11.83
CA LYS A 105 11.67 -0.49 11.65
C LYS A 105 11.15 -1.48 12.68
N GLU A 106 10.56 -0.96 13.74
CA GLU A 106 9.84 -1.76 14.73
C GLU A 106 8.93 -2.73 13.98
N GLN A 107 9.18 -4.02 14.19
CA GLN A 107 8.36 -5.06 13.58
C GLN A 107 6.99 -4.95 14.23
N ARG A 108 6.01 -4.46 13.47
CA ARG A 108 4.62 -4.45 13.93
C ARG A 108 4.12 -5.89 13.96
N GLU A 109 4.08 -6.45 15.16
CA GLU A 109 3.43 -7.72 15.44
C GLU A 109 1.92 -7.48 15.49
N GLY A 110 1.25 -7.69 14.37
CA GLY A 110 -0.20 -7.56 14.31
C GLY A 110 -0.73 -7.72 12.90
N VAL A 111 -1.51 -8.78 12.68
CA VAL A 111 -2.37 -8.88 11.50
C VAL A 111 -3.57 -7.98 11.77
N ASP A 112 -3.64 -6.81 11.12
CA ASP A 112 -4.76 -5.89 11.27
C ASP A 112 -6.11 -6.62 11.07
N GLU A 113 -7.14 -6.26 11.84
CA GLU A 113 -8.50 -6.81 11.66
C GLU A 113 -9.02 -6.71 10.22
N ALA A 114 -8.62 -5.65 9.52
CA ALA A 114 -8.93 -5.46 8.11
C ALA A 114 -8.35 -6.56 7.22
N GLN A 115 -7.16 -7.09 7.54
CA GLN A 115 -6.54 -8.19 6.80
C GLN A 115 -7.26 -9.52 7.07
N LEU A 116 -7.70 -9.75 8.32
CA LEU A 116 -8.52 -10.92 8.67
C LEU A 116 -9.85 -10.90 7.91
N ARG A 117 -10.56 -9.76 7.94
CA ARG A 117 -11.81 -9.58 7.19
C ARG A 117 -11.62 -9.74 5.69
N ALA A 118 -10.52 -9.27 5.11
CA ALA A 118 -10.23 -9.40 3.68
C ALA A 118 -10.09 -10.86 3.20
N GLY A 119 -9.89 -11.82 4.11
CA GLY A 119 -9.87 -13.25 3.82
C GLY A 119 -11.24 -13.94 3.86
N THR A 120 -12.29 -13.26 4.31
CA THR A 120 -13.63 -13.84 4.45
C THR A 120 -14.36 -13.91 3.11
N LEU A 121 -15.30 -14.85 3.02
CA LEU A 121 -16.17 -14.99 1.85
C LEU A 121 -17.07 -13.78 1.66
N GLU A 122 -17.55 -13.17 2.73
CA GLU A 122 -18.39 -11.97 2.68
C GLU A 122 -17.67 -10.78 2.04
N ALA A 123 -16.42 -10.53 2.45
CA ALA A 123 -15.60 -9.48 1.84
C ALA A 123 -15.34 -9.74 0.35
N MET A 124 -15.14 -11.01 -0.03
CA MET A 124 -14.97 -11.39 -1.44
C MET A 124 -16.27 -11.25 -2.23
N CYS A 125 -17.41 -11.65 -1.67
CA CYS A 125 -18.73 -11.43 -2.26
C CYS A 125 -18.99 -9.93 -2.48
N ALA A 126 -18.70 -9.07 -1.52
CA ALA A 126 -18.84 -7.62 -1.65
C ALA A 126 -17.94 -7.05 -2.76
N LYS A 127 -16.69 -7.51 -2.83
CA LYS A 127 -15.74 -7.11 -3.87
C LYS A 127 -16.17 -7.55 -5.27
N VAL A 128 -16.65 -8.79 -5.40
CA VAL A 128 -17.16 -9.37 -6.65
C VAL A 128 -18.45 -8.68 -7.08
N LYS A 129 -19.38 -8.42 -6.15
CA LYS A 129 -20.62 -7.69 -6.40
C LYS A 129 -20.35 -6.29 -6.96
N GLY A 130 -19.37 -5.56 -6.42
CA GLY A 130 -18.97 -4.26 -6.96
C GLY A 130 -18.31 -4.30 -8.35
N SER A 131 -17.74 -5.45 -8.74
CA SER A 131 -17.10 -5.64 -10.04
C SER A 131 -18.06 -6.13 -11.12
N LEU A 132 -18.95 -7.07 -10.78
CA LEU A 132 -19.91 -7.68 -11.72
C LEU A 132 -21.07 -6.73 -12.09
N LEU A 133 -21.38 -5.78 -11.21
CA LEU A 133 -22.55 -4.90 -11.37
C LEU A 133 -22.21 -3.54 -11.98
N GLY A 134 -21.10 -3.41 -12.70
CA GLY A 134 -20.73 -2.14 -13.35
C GLY A 134 -20.32 -1.01 -12.39
N GLY A 135 -20.45 -1.18 -11.06
CA GLY A 135 -20.17 -0.12 -10.09
C GLY A 135 -18.75 0.47 -10.13
N ARG A 136 -17.78 -0.28 -10.66
CA ARG A 136 -16.42 0.26 -10.94
C ARG A 136 -16.35 1.13 -12.20
N ALA A 137 -17.12 0.80 -13.24
CA ALA A 137 -17.23 1.64 -14.42
C ALA A 137 -17.98 2.94 -14.08
N ASP A 138 -19.07 2.84 -13.32
CA ASP A 138 -19.88 3.99 -12.91
C ASP A 138 -19.13 4.94 -11.96
N SER A 139 -18.37 4.40 -11.01
CA SER A 139 -17.56 5.24 -10.12
C SER A 139 -16.41 5.95 -10.87
N LYS A 140 -15.82 5.32 -11.89
CA LYS A 140 -14.81 5.96 -12.74
C LYS A 140 -15.45 7.00 -13.67
N ALA A 141 -16.60 6.72 -14.25
CA ALA A 141 -17.36 7.66 -15.07
C ALA A 141 -17.83 8.88 -14.26
N LYS A 142 -18.34 8.66 -13.04
CA LYS A 142 -18.71 9.71 -12.09
C LYS A 142 -17.51 10.57 -11.73
N ARG A 143 -16.37 9.98 -11.37
CA ARG A 143 -15.12 10.72 -11.13
C ARG A 143 -14.71 11.58 -12.32
N ARG A 144 -14.78 11.04 -13.55
CA ARG A 144 -14.45 11.82 -14.76
C ARG A 144 -15.42 12.99 -14.98
N ARG A 145 -16.70 12.79 -14.67
CA ARG A 145 -17.73 13.85 -14.75
C ARG A 145 -17.49 14.91 -13.68
N ASP A 146 -17.21 14.52 -12.45
CA ASP A 146 -16.92 15.42 -11.33
C ASP A 146 -15.66 16.25 -11.60
N THR A 147 -14.59 15.64 -12.14
CA THR A 147 -13.38 16.39 -12.54
C THR A 147 -13.64 17.35 -13.70
N ARG A 148 -14.49 16.97 -14.67
CA ARG A 148 -14.84 17.85 -15.81
C ARG A 148 -15.71 19.02 -15.36
N ASN A 149 -16.65 18.79 -14.44
CA ASN A 149 -17.50 19.83 -13.87
C ASN A 149 -16.71 20.78 -12.97
N ALA A 150 -15.75 20.27 -12.18
CA ALA A 150 -14.86 21.11 -11.38
C ALA A 150 -13.95 21.98 -12.25
N ALA A 151 -13.42 21.44 -13.35
CA ALA A 151 -12.63 22.20 -14.32
C ALA A 151 -13.47 23.31 -14.98
N LYS A 152 -14.74 23.05 -15.34
CA LYS A 152 -15.65 24.08 -15.86
C LYS A 152 -16.00 25.16 -14.84
N ALA A 153 -16.03 24.82 -13.55
CA ALA A 153 -16.37 25.76 -12.49
C ALA A 153 -15.19 26.61 -12.00
N GLY A 154 -14.03 26.56 -12.67
CA GLY A 154 -12.80 27.26 -12.25
C GLY A 154 -12.26 26.79 -10.89
N LYS A 155 -12.81 25.69 -10.36
CA LYS A 155 -12.48 25.17 -9.03
C LYS A 155 -11.37 24.15 -9.22
N THR A 156 -10.13 24.58 -8.98
CA THR A 156 -8.98 23.68 -8.95
C THR A 156 -9.18 22.65 -7.84
N LEU A 157 -9.65 21.46 -8.19
CA LEU A 157 -9.55 20.30 -7.31
C LEU A 157 -8.06 20.01 -7.14
N GLY A 158 -7.51 20.42 -5.99
CA GLY A 158 -6.13 20.12 -5.63
C GLY A 158 -5.83 18.62 -5.76
N PRO A 159 -4.54 18.25 -5.91
CA PRO A 159 -4.14 16.86 -6.10
C PRO A 159 -4.77 15.97 -5.02
N PRO A 160 -5.08 14.69 -5.35
CA PRO A 160 -5.71 13.78 -4.41
C PRO A 160 -4.86 13.70 -3.13
N THR A 161 -5.33 14.33 -2.06
CA THR A 161 -4.67 14.32 -0.74
C THR A 161 -4.34 12.88 -0.40
N THR A 162 -3.06 12.60 -0.20
CA THR A 162 -2.59 11.28 0.18
C THR A 162 -3.23 10.87 1.52
N ARG A 163 -3.33 9.56 1.76
CA ARG A 163 -4.01 9.00 2.95
C ARG A 163 -3.41 9.51 4.28
N GLU A 164 -2.20 10.05 4.27
CA GLU A 164 -1.53 10.65 5.43
C GLU A 164 -2.14 12.00 5.86
N GLU A 165 -2.51 12.86 4.91
CA GLU A 165 -3.09 14.18 5.22
C GLU A 165 -4.44 14.09 5.93
N LYS A 166 -5.24 13.06 5.61
CA LYS A 166 -6.54 12.82 6.27
C LYS A 166 -6.42 12.44 7.74
N LYS A 167 -5.29 11.89 8.19
CA LYS A 167 -5.07 11.60 9.62
C LYS A 167 -4.75 12.87 10.42
N LYS A 168 -3.98 13.81 9.85
CA LYS A 168 -3.62 15.07 10.52
C LYS A 168 -4.84 15.97 10.76
N LYS A 169 -5.80 15.99 9.83
CA LYS A 169 -7.02 16.82 9.96
C LYS A 169 -8.04 16.30 10.99
N LYS A 170 -7.99 15.00 11.35
CA LYS A 170 -8.87 14.41 12.37
C LYS A 170 -8.37 14.55 13.80
N GLY A 171 -7.12 14.96 14.02
CA GLY A 171 -6.52 15.12 15.34
C GLY A 171 -6.59 16.53 15.92
N ARG A 172 -7.23 17.49 15.23
CA ARG A 172 -7.20 18.92 15.60
C ARG A 172 -8.49 19.45 16.23
N HIS A 173 -9.44 18.55 16.51
CA HIS A 173 -10.62 18.81 17.33
C HIS A 173 -10.59 17.88 18.55
N ARG A 174 -9.62 18.11 19.43
CA ARG A 174 -9.68 17.78 20.85
C ARG A 174 -8.88 18.85 21.57
#